data_AF-A0A1C6JEM1-F1
#
_entry.id   AF-A0A1C6JEM1-F1
#
_cell.length_a   1.000
_cell.length_b   1.000
_cell.length_c   1.000
_cell.angle_alpha   90.00
_cell.angle_beta   90.00
_cell.angle_gamma   90.00
#
_symmetry.space_group_name_H-M   'P 1'
#
loop_
_entity.id
_entity.type
_entity.pdbx_description
1 polymer ?
#
loop_
_entity_poly.entity_id
_entity_poly.type
_entity_poly.pdbx_seq_one_letter_code
_entity_poly.pdbx_strand_id
1 'polypeptide(L)'
;MSEVQKFIKKYAETNKKFYITEVIDRIKNQDMIWVAYSPITHNYHMDICEGKAISFIFSEKEYYNVYEEKLKSKGMTIAPAECKVADRTELFMGLYRSGIELIAIDEGQQYIIISLFDIIKKPDFANIPEVQRPVLNPNLVAAADNFFQALAFKRPTRELETKMFIEIYNARYLMPFDPTQLKANPENMVDGKLVVKDKSQFKIPLITNADGKNFFAFFTDWIEFRKFDKQKKLSGNIIGFEDLKYFSKKENGVVINPFGFNLILDENMINIIESVVSGKQDVNIEKLTVEKDTKVMLGDPKEKPEELIEAISKCLEKHNEVKSAYLKLMVKDNVESWLLVIDFEGEKNALFGDIAKSALAYSKGKNIDFIKLGSEFSKNAIKNAEPFYKAK
;
A
#
# COMPACT_ATOMS: atom_id res chain seq x y z
N MET A 1 -23.97 14.58 -25.91
CA MET A 1 -23.87 13.36 -25.07
C MET A 1 -23.12 12.33 -25.88
N SER A 2 -21.95 11.91 -25.40
CA SER A 2 -21.09 10.96 -26.08
C SER A 2 -21.80 9.63 -26.36
N GLU A 3 -21.32 8.88 -27.35
CA GLU A 3 -21.78 7.51 -27.59
C GLU A 3 -21.52 6.62 -26.36
N VAL A 4 -20.37 6.77 -25.70
CA VAL A 4 -20.05 6.09 -24.44
C VAL A 4 -21.17 6.32 -23.42
N GLN A 5 -21.58 7.58 -23.22
CA GLN A 5 -22.60 7.88 -22.23
C GLN A 5 -23.99 7.37 -22.58
N LYS A 6 -24.32 7.24 -23.88
CA LYS A 6 -25.55 6.57 -24.32
C LYS A 6 -25.56 5.10 -23.87
N PHE A 7 -24.43 4.40 -23.99
CA PHE A 7 -24.33 2.99 -23.60
C PHE A 7 -24.29 2.81 -22.08
N ILE A 8 -23.62 3.70 -21.34
CA ILE A 8 -23.66 3.70 -19.86
C ILE A 8 -25.11 3.83 -19.35
N LYS A 9 -25.89 4.75 -19.92
CA LYS A 9 -27.31 4.91 -19.54
C LYS A 9 -28.14 3.67 -19.85
N LYS A 10 -28.01 3.14 -21.07
CA LYS A 10 -28.70 1.90 -21.47
C LYS A 10 -28.30 0.70 -20.60
N TYR A 11 -27.04 0.61 -20.17
CA TYR A 11 -26.61 -0.42 -19.24
C TYR A 11 -27.35 -0.31 -17.90
N ALA A 12 -27.43 0.89 -17.31
CA ALA A 12 -28.14 1.07 -16.05
C ALA A 12 -29.64 0.77 -16.13
N GLU A 13 -30.28 1.03 -17.27
CA GLU A 13 -31.70 0.74 -17.50
C GLU A 13 -31.99 -0.76 -17.70
N THR A 14 -31.06 -1.50 -18.31
CA THR A 14 -31.33 -2.85 -18.83
C THR A 14 -30.49 -3.95 -18.19
N ASN A 15 -29.40 -3.59 -17.52
CA ASN A 15 -28.36 -4.47 -16.98
C ASN A 15 -27.75 -5.44 -18.03
N LYS A 16 -27.81 -5.10 -19.33
CA LYS A 16 -27.29 -5.95 -20.41
C LYS A 16 -25.79 -5.74 -20.62
N LYS A 17 -24.99 -6.79 -20.41
CA LYS A 17 -23.52 -6.79 -20.59
C LYS A 17 -23.04 -6.30 -21.96
N PHE A 18 -23.84 -6.48 -23.01
CA PHE A 18 -23.56 -5.94 -24.35
C PHE A 18 -23.17 -4.45 -24.30
N TYR A 19 -23.86 -3.65 -23.49
CA TYR A 19 -23.57 -2.23 -23.39
C TYR A 19 -22.24 -1.91 -22.70
N ILE A 20 -21.75 -2.77 -21.81
CA ILE A 20 -20.39 -2.66 -21.27
C ILE A 20 -19.37 -2.92 -22.38
N THR A 21 -19.59 -3.95 -23.21
CA THR A 21 -18.71 -4.24 -24.36
C THR A 21 -18.62 -3.04 -25.31
N GLU A 22 -19.76 -2.39 -25.60
CA GLU A 22 -19.80 -1.20 -26.45
C GLU A 22 -19.09 0.02 -25.84
N VAL A 23 -19.13 0.16 -24.50
CA VAL A 23 -18.36 1.20 -23.78
C VAL A 23 -16.86 0.91 -23.89
N ILE A 24 -16.44 -0.34 -23.62
CA ILE A 24 -15.03 -0.73 -23.68
C ILE A 24 -14.46 -0.53 -25.08
N ASP A 25 -15.19 -0.93 -26.13
CA ASP A 25 -14.75 -0.75 -27.51
C ASP A 25 -14.50 0.73 -27.84
N ARG A 26 -15.40 1.62 -27.41
CA ARG A 26 -15.23 3.07 -27.62
C ARG A 26 -14.09 3.66 -26.80
N ILE A 27 -13.93 3.28 -25.54
CA ILE A 27 -12.79 3.73 -24.72
C ILE A 27 -11.46 3.32 -25.38
N LYS A 28 -11.40 2.15 -26.03
CA LYS A 28 -10.21 1.72 -26.77
C LYS A 28 -9.98 2.53 -28.04
N ASN A 29 -11.02 2.87 -28.78
CA ASN A 29 -10.91 3.31 -30.18
C ASN A 29 -11.22 4.79 -30.43
N GLN A 30 -11.88 5.50 -29.51
CA GLN A 30 -12.22 6.91 -29.72
C GLN A 30 -10.98 7.81 -29.66
N ASP A 31 -10.98 8.87 -30.47
CA ASP A 31 -9.84 9.73 -30.75
C ASP A 31 -9.09 10.22 -29.50
N MET A 32 -9.85 10.65 -28.48
CA MET A 32 -9.31 11.21 -27.25
C MET A 32 -10.11 10.73 -26.04
N ILE A 33 -9.42 10.46 -24.94
CA ILE A 33 -10.00 10.37 -23.59
C ILE A 33 -9.16 11.17 -22.61
N TRP A 34 -9.72 11.43 -21.44
CA TRP A 34 -9.03 12.05 -20.32
C TRP A 34 -8.90 11.06 -19.19
N VAL A 35 -7.77 11.08 -18.49
CA VAL A 35 -7.50 10.23 -17.34
C VAL A 35 -7.17 11.14 -16.16
N ALA A 36 -7.73 10.87 -14.99
CA ALA A 36 -7.39 11.63 -13.80
C ALA A 36 -5.94 11.33 -13.40
N TYR A 37 -5.15 12.38 -13.23
CA TYR A 37 -3.73 12.31 -12.88
C TYR A 37 -3.47 13.02 -11.55
N SER A 38 -2.62 12.43 -10.72
CA SER A 38 -2.17 12.97 -9.45
C SER A 38 -0.85 13.73 -9.65
N PRO A 39 -0.84 15.07 -9.54
CA PRO A 39 0.41 15.85 -9.59
C PRO A 39 1.31 15.60 -8.37
N ILE A 40 0.78 15.01 -7.29
CA ILE A 40 1.53 14.70 -6.07
C ILE A 40 2.44 13.49 -6.29
N THR A 41 1.91 12.42 -6.87
CA THR A 41 2.62 11.15 -7.04
C THR A 41 3.21 10.98 -8.43
N HIS A 42 2.92 11.92 -9.33
CA HIS A 42 3.26 11.85 -10.76
C HIS A 42 2.76 10.55 -11.41
N ASN A 43 1.58 10.09 -11.01
CA ASN A 43 0.94 8.88 -11.49
C ASN A 43 -0.58 9.09 -11.65
N TYR A 44 -1.30 8.07 -12.11
CA TYR A 44 -2.76 8.11 -12.21
C TYR A 44 -3.40 8.38 -10.84
N HIS A 45 -4.38 9.28 -10.81
CA HIS A 45 -5.18 9.48 -9.62
C HIS A 45 -5.94 8.19 -9.31
N MET A 46 -5.92 7.79 -8.04
CA MET A 46 -6.54 6.54 -7.60
C MET A 46 -7.30 6.65 -6.29
N ASP A 47 -8.20 5.69 -6.07
CA ASP A 47 -8.88 5.43 -4.80
C ASP A 47 -8.93 3.90 -4.56
N ILE A 48 -9.57 3.46 -3.47
CA ILE A 48 -9.83 2.05 -3.18
C ILE A 48 -11.34 1.77 -3.29
N CYS A 49 -11.70 0.84 -4.17
CA CYS A 49 -13.05 0.32 -4.32
C CYS A 49 -13.03 -1.20 -4.08
N GLU A 50 -13.78 -1.66 -3.08
CA GLU A 50 -13.85 -3.09 -2.70
C GLU A 50 -12.46 -3.74 -2.49
N GLY A 51 -11.55 -3.01 -1.84
CA GLY A 51 -10.18 -3.48 -1.57
C GLY A 51 -9.22 -3.42 -2.77
N LYS A 52 -9.69 -3.00 -3.94
CA LYS A 52 -8.90 -2.88 -5.17
C LYS A 52 -8.63 -1.43 -5.53
N ALA A 53 -7.48 -1.18 -6.13
CA ALA A 53 -7.15 0.15 -6.64
C ALA A 53 -7.99 0.47 -7.89
N ILE A 54 -8.64 1.64 -7.86
CA ILE A 54 -9.46 2.16 -8.96
C ILE A 54 -8.86 3.46 -9.49
N SER A 55 -8.91 3.67 -10.81
CA SER A 55 -8.61 4.94 -11.46
C SER A 55 -9.76 5.41 -12.35
N PHE A 56 -9.71 6.64 -12.84
CA PHE A 56 -10.84 7.34 -13.44
C PHE A 56 -10.52 7.78 -14.87
N ILE A 57 -11.34 7.30 -15.81
CA ILE A 57 -11.26 7.60 -17.24
C ILE A 57 -12.53 8.33 -17.67
N PHE A 58 -12.39 9.30 -18.57
CA PHE A 58 -13.49 10.14 -19.04
C PHE A 58 -13.53 10.16 -20.56
N SER A 59 -14.70 9.87 -21.12
CA SER A 59 -14.97 9.91 -22.55
C SER A 59 -15.09 11.32 -23.11
N GLU A 60 -15.39 12.31 -22.26
CA GLU A 60 -15.50 13.73 -22.60
C GLU A 60 -14.79 14.58 -21.54
N LYS A 61 -14.21 15.70 -21.95
CA LYS A 61 -13.51 16.63 -21.05
C LYS A 61 -14.44 17.24 -20.01
N GLU A 62 -15.69 17.47 -20.37
CA GLU A 62 -16.72 18.02 -19.48
C GLU A 62 -16.96 17.11 -18.28
N TYR A 63 -16.95 15.78 -18.46
CA TYR A 63 -17.15 14.82 -17.37
C TYR A 63 -15.96 14.79 -16.43
N TYR A 64 -14.74 14.90 -16.97
CA TYR A 64 -13.53 15.12 -16.19
C TYR A 64 -13.64 16.41 -15.35
N ASN A 65 -14.03 17.52 -15.95
CA ASN A 65 -14.11 18.81 -15.25
C ASN A 65 -15.09 18.77 -14.06
N VAL A 66 -16.23 18.04 -14.20
CA VAL A 66 -17.16 17.86 -13.08
C VAL A 66 -16.54 17.03 -11.95
N TYR A 67 -15.79 15.98 -12.29
CA TYR A 67 -15.06 15.18 -11.31
C TYR A 67 -13.95 15.97 -10.62
N GLU A 68 -13.19 16.76 -11.37
CA GLU A 68 -12.16 17.66 -10.86
C GLU A 68 -12.74 18.66 -9.87
N GLU A 69 -13.84 19.34 -10.20
CA GLU A 69 -14.50 20.28 -9.28
C GLU A 69 -15.05 19.57 -8.02
N LYS A 70 -15.57 18.34 -8.16
CA LYS A 70 -15.95 17.50 -7.01
C LYS A 70 -14.76 17.22 -6.10
N LEU A 71 -13.60 16.86 -6.64
CA LEU A 71 -12.39 16.60 -5.84
C LEU A 71 -11.80 17.90 -5.23
N LYS A 72 -11.78 18.97 -6.00
CA LYS A 72 -11.33 20.30 -5.58
C LYS A 72 -12.14 20.84 -4.41
N SER A 73 -13.47 20.63 -4.41
CA SER A 73 -14.34 20.97 -3.28
C SER A 73 -13.98 20.22 -1.98
N LYS A 74 -13.29 19.08 -2.09
CA LYS A 74 -12.78 18.28 -0.97
C LYS A 74 -11.31 18.59 -0.64
N GLY A 75 -10.73 19.61 -1.28
CA GLY A 75 -9.33 20.01 -1.13
C GLY A 75 -8.34 19.13 -1.92
N MET A 76 -8.82 18.33 -2.87
CA MET A 76 -8.00 17.44 -3.68
C MET A 76 -7.72 18.07 -5.05
N THR A 77 -6.45 18.18 -5.42
CA THR A 77 -6.03 18.68 -6.73
C THR A 77 -5.61 17.52 -7.61
N ILE A 78 -6.21 17.43 -8.79
CA ILE A 78 -5.85 16.49 -9.84
C ILE A 78 -5.58 17.28 -11.13
N ALA A 79 -5.06 16.61 -12.16
CA ALA A 79 -4.86 17.17 -13.48
C ALA A 79 -5.40 16.22 -14.57
N PRO A 80 -5.81 16.73 -15.74
CA PRO A 80 -6.21 15.89 -16.85
C PRO A 80 -4.98 15.39 -17.60
N ALA A 81 -4.87 14.07 -17.76
CA ALA A 81 -3.96 13.48 -18.74
C ALA A 81 -4.74 13.14 -20.01
N GLU A 82 -4.41 13.81 -21.11
CA GLU A 82 -4.98 13.53 -22.44
C GLU A 82 -4.36 12.25 -23.01
N CYS A 83 -5.19 11.34 -23.51
CA CYS A 83 -4.72 10.09 -24.11
C CYS A 83 -5.39 9.86 -25.47
N LYS A 84 -4.58 9.89 -26.52
CA LYS A 84 -4.99 9.58 -27.89
C LYS A 84 -5.07 8.07 -28.10
N VAL A 85 -5.74 7.65 -29.17
CA VAL A 85 -5.82 6.23 -29.56
C VAL A 85 -4.44 5.59 -29.70
N ALA A 86 -3.46 6.32 -30.26
CA ALA A 86 -2.09 5.82 -30.45
C ALA A 86 -1.39 5.45 -29.13
N ASP A 87 -1.76 6.12 -28.02
CA ASP A 87 -1.13 5.95 -26.71
C ASP A 87 -1.94 5.00 -25.80
N ARG A 88 -3.06 4.46 -26.31
CA ARG A 88 -4.05 3.72 -25.52
C ARG A 88 -3.48 2.45 -24.91
N THR A 89 -2.62 1.74 -25.65
CA THR A 89 -1.93 0.55 -25.13
C THR A 89 -0.99 0.91 -23.98
N GLU A 90 -0.25 2.02 -24.11
CA GLU A 90 0.65 2.49 -23.06
C GLU A 90 -0.12 2.93 -21.81
N LEU A 91 -1.26 3.61 -21.98
CA LEU A 91 -2.16 3.96 -20.88
C LEU A 91 -2.58 2.72 -20.07
N PHE A 92 -3.16 1.69 -20.71
CA PHE A 92 -3.67 0.54 -19.97
C PHE A 92 -2.55 -0.28 -19.32
N MET A 93 -1.40 -0.40 -19.98
CA MET A 93 -0.23 -1.02 -19.37
C MET A 93 0.33 -0.18 -18.22
N GLY A 94 0.27 1.15 -18.33
CA GLY A 94 0.59 2.09 -17.27
C GLY A 94 -0.32 1.89 -16.05
N LEU A 95 -1.64 1.83 -16.24
CA LEU A 95 -2.60 1.58 -15.17
C LEU A 95 -2.30 0.25 -14.45
N TYR A 96 -2.04 -0.83 -15.20
CA TYR A 96 -1.65 -2.11 -14.63
C TYR A 96 -0.36 -2.03 -13.81
N ARG A 97 0.68 -1.36 -14.35
CA ARG A 97 1.96 -1.14 -13.66
C ARG A 97 1.81 -0.31 -12.38
N SER A 98 0.82 0.57 -12.33
CA SER A 98 0.45 1.35 -11.14
C SER A 98 -0.45 0.60 -10.15
N GLY A 99 -0.70 -0.69 -10.41
CA GLY A 99 -1.52 -1.55 -9.54
C GLY A 99 -3.03 -1.32 -9.63
N ILE A 100 -3.49 -0.56 -10.61
CA ILE A 100 -4.92 -0.36 -10.85
C ILE A 100 -5.55 -1.65 -11.37
N GLU A 101 -6.66 -2.05 -10.76
CA GLU A 101 -7.45 -3.22 -11.17
C GLU A 101 -8.85 -2.84 -11.65
N LEU A 102 -9.35 -1.67 -11.24
CA LEU A 102 -10.67 -1.17 -11.59
C LEU A 102 -10.57 0.17 -12.32
N ILE A 103 -11.52 0.43 -13.21
CA ILE A 103 -11.65 1.71 -13.90
C ILE A 103 -13.08 2.21 -13.72
N ALA A 104 -13.24 3.42 -13.17
CA ALA A 104 -14.47 4.18 -13.26
C ALA A 104 -14.48 4.97 -14.58
N ILE A 105 -15.53 4.79 -15.38
CA ILE A 105 -15.71 5.49 -16.66
C ILE A 105 -16.83 6.52 -16.52
N ASP A 106 -16.48 7.80 -16.74
CA ASP A 106 -17.37 8.97 -16.71
C ASP A 106 -17.92 9.37 -15.33
N GLU A 107 -17.13 9.22 -14.25
CA GLU A 107 -17.51 9.66 -12.89
C GLU A 107 -17.53 11.20 -12.71
N GLY A 108 -18.20 11.92 -13.58
CA GLY A 108 -18.72 13.28 -13.34
C GLY A 108 -20.25 13.33 -13.53
N GLN A 109 -20.86 12.16 -13.73
CA GLN A 109 -22.27 11.95 -14.02
C GLN A 109 -22.58 10.47 -13.76
N GLN A 110 -23.65 9.92 -14.36
CA GLN A 110 -23.90 8.49 -14.35
C GLN A 110 -22.73 7.75 -15.03
N TYR A 111 -22.12 6.82 -14.29
CA TYR A 111 -20.86 6.17 -14.64
C TYR A 111 -20.96 4.65 -14.46
N ILE A 112 -19.94 3.92 -14.92
CA ILE A 112 -19.78 2.48 -14.63
C ILE A 112 -18.39 2.21 -14.05
N ILE A 113 -18.27 1.11 -13.31
CA ILE A 113 -17.00 0.55 -12.88
C ILE A 113 -16.81 -0.78 -13.60
N ILE A 114 -15.65 -0.97 -14.21
CA ILE A 114 -15.26 -2.22 -14.88
C ILE A 114 -13.90 -2.69 -14.40
N SER A 115 -13.56 -3.95 -14.66
CA SER A 115 -12.21 -4.45 -14.45
C SER A 115 -11.30 -3.90 -15.55
N LEU A 116 -10.09 -3.46 -15.19
CA LEU A 116 -9.03 -3.19 -16.18
C LEU A 116 -8.78 -4.43 -17.05
N PHE A 117 -8.96 -5.62 -16.48
CA PHE A 117 -8.75 -6.88 -17.17
C PHE A 117 -9.90 -7.29 -18.12
N ASP A 118 -10.99 -6.52 -18.15
CA ASP A 118 -11.99 -6.61 -19.24
C ASP A 118 -11.47 -5.92 -20.52
N ILE A 119 -10.47 -5.04 -20.39
CA ILE A 119 -9.86 -4.29 -21.51
C ILE A 119 -8.57 -4.96 -21.97
N ILE A 120 -7.70 -5.32 -21.03
CA ILE A 120 -6.39 -5.93 -21.30
C ILE A 120 -6.29 -7.33 -20.70
N LYS A 121 -5.46 -8.18 -21.31
CA LYS A 121 -5.10 -9.46 -20.68
C LYS A 121 -4.11 -9.19 -19.56
N LYS A 122 -4.41 -9.65 -18.34
CA LYS A 122 -3.47 -9.61 -17.21
C LYS A 122 -2.16 -10.32 -17.62
N PRO A 123 -0.99 -9.67 -17.51
CA PRO A 123 0.29 -10.32 -17.75
C PRO A 123 0.45 -11.54 -16.84
N ASP A 124 0.88 -12.66 -17.43
CA ASP A 124 1.11 -13.92 -16.73
C ASP A 124 2.60 -14.28 -16.84
N PHE A 125 3.25 -14.38 -15.67
CA PHE A 125 4.66 -14.70 -15.54
C PHE A 125 4.91 -16.04 -14.83
N ALA A 126 3.85 -16.84 -14.59
CA ALA A 126 3.95 -18.09 -13.83
C ALA A 126 5.01 -19.04 -14.41
N ASN A 127 5.07 -19.15 -15.74
CA ASN A 127 5.97 -20.03 -16.46
C ASN A 127 7.32 -19.38 -16.85
N ILE A 128 7.54 -18.12 -16.48
CA ILE A 128 8.80 -17.41 -16.77
C ILE A 128 9.74 -17.58 -15.56
N PRO A 129 11.00 -18.02 -15.76
CA PRO A 129 11.99 -18.10 -14.70
C PRO A 129 12.13 -16.77 -13.96
N GLU A 130 12.26 -16.81 -12.64
CA GLU A 130 12.23 -15.60 -11.80
C GLU A 130 13.21 -14.50 -12.24
N VAL A 131 14.42 -14.92 -12.66
CA VAL A 131 15.49 -14.03 -13.14
C VAL A 131 15.19 -13.36 -14.49
N GLN A 132 14.25 -13.90 -15.27
CA GLN A 132 13.80 -13.35 -16.54
C GLN A 132 12.49 -12.55 -16.41
N ARG A 133 11.82 -12.63 -15.24
CA ARG A 133 10.58 -11.87 -15.03
C ARG A 133 10.90 -10.38 -15.02
N PRO A 134 10.11 -9.56 -15.74
CA PRO A 134 10.29 -8.11 -15.68
C PRO A 134 10.11 -7.63 -14.24
N VAL A 135 10.97 -6.70 -13.81
CA VAL A 135 10.79 -6.04 -12.52
C VAL A 135 9.58 -5.12 -12.61
N LEU A 136 8.55 -5.45 -11.84
CA LEU A 136 7.27 -4.75 -11.74
C LEU A 136 6.80 -4.87 -10.29
N ASN A 137 6.41 -3.77 -9.65
CA ASN A 137 5.88 -3.77 -8.29
C ASN A 137 4.53 -3.04 -8.21
N PRO A 138 3.49 -3.53 -8.91
CA PRO A 138 2.19 -2.85 -8.97
C PRO A 138 1.56 -2.62 -7.60
N ASN A 139 1.70 -3.59 -6.68
CA ASN A 139 1.16 -3.45 -5.32
C ASN A 139 1.87 -2.35 -4.52
N LEU A 140 3.20 -2.26 -4.63
CA LEU A 140 3.99 -1.18 -4.02
C LEU A 140 3.59 0.18 -4.59
N VAL A 141 3.48 0.30 -5.92
CA VAL A 141 3.10 1.56 -6.56
C VAL A 141 1.71 1.99 -6.10
N ALA A 142 0.72 1.09 -6.10
CA ALA A 142 -0.62 1.39 -5.60
C ALA A 142 -0.64 1.76 -4.11
N ALA A 143 0.13 1.05 -3.27
CA ALA A 143 0.21 1.34 -1.84
C ALA A 143 0.86 2.70 -1.55
N ALA A 144 1.95 3.02 -2.26
CA ALA A 144 2.63 4.31 -2.16
C ALA A 144 1.75 5.45 -2.68
N ASP A 145 1.13 5.30 -3.85
CA ASP A 145 0.25 6.32 -4.42
C ASP A 145 -0.94 6.61 -3.50
N ASN A 146 -1.57 5.56 -2.97
CA ASN A 146 -2.67 5.72 -2.02
C ASN A 146 -2.21 6.45 -0.74
N PHE A 147 -1.08 6.07 -0.16
CA PHE A 147 -0.52 6.73 1.02
C PHE A 147 -0.18 8.20 0.76
N PHE A 148 0.54 8.52 -0.32
CA PHE A 148 0.99 9.88 -0.60
C PHE A 148 -0.15 10.82 -1.02
N GLN A 149 -1.14 10.32 -1.76
CA GLN A 149 -2.36 11.08 -2.01
C GLN A 149 -3.09 11.36 -0.68
N ALA A 150 -3.29 10.34 0.17
CA ALA A 150 -3.94 10.53 1.46
C ALA A 150 -3.16 11.50 2.38
N LEU A 151 -1.82 11.44 2.35
CA LEU A 151 -0.93 12.34 3.08
C LEU A 151 -1.09 13.78 2.61
N ALA A 152 -1.08 14.04 1.30
CA ALA A 152 -1.31 15.36 0.72
C ALA A 152 -2.67 15.94 1.14
N PHE A 153 -3.66 15.07 1.38
CA PHE A 153 -4.99 15.45 1.83
C PHE A 153 -5.16 15.43 3.36
N LYS A 154 -4.07 15.26 4.12
CA LYS A 154 -4.05 15.21 5.60
C LYS A 154 -4.96 14.11 6.18
N ARG A 155 -5.07 12.99 5.48
CA ARG A 155 -5.82 11.80 5.89
C ARG A 155 -4.99 10.50 5.79
N PRO A 156 -3.66 10.51 6.02
CA PRO A 156 -2.94 9.24 6.04
C PRO A 156 -3.47 8.40 7.21
N THR A 157 -3.59 7.09 7.01
CA THR A 157 -3.88 6.15 8.08
C THR A 157 -2.68 5.24 8.29
N ARG A 158 -2.54 4.71 9.50
CA ARG A 158 -1.51 3.72 9.82
C ARG A 158 -1.66 2.44 8.99
N GLU A 159 -2.87 2.12 8.55
CA GLU A 159 -3.13 1.00 7.65
C GLU A 159 -2.50 1.23 6.27
N LEU A 160 -2.67 2.42 5.69
CA LEU A 160 -2.06 2.78 4.41
C LEU A 160 -0.53 2.77 4.50
N GLU A 161 0.01 3.32 5.58
CA GLU A 161 1.45 3.32 5.85
C GLU A 161 2.00 1.89 6.01
N THR A 162 1.34 1.06 6.82
CA THR A 162 1.74 -0.32 7.07
C THR A 162 1.69 -1.14 5.78
N LYS A 163 0.64 -0.97 4.96
CA LYS A 163 0.54 -1.61 3.65
C LYS A 163 1.70 -1.20 2.75
N MET A 164 2.02 0.10 2.68
CA MET A 164 3.18 0.58 1.92
C MET A 164 4.49 -0.03 2.44
N PHE A 165 4.71 -0.12 3.75
CA PHE A 165 5.91 -0.71 4.34
C PHE A 165 6.05 -2.20 4.03
N ILE A 166 4.96 -2.97 4.10
CA ILE A 166 4.94 -4.39 3.71
C ILE A 166 5.34 -4.55 2.24
N GLU A 167 4.81 -3.71 1.35
CA GLU A 167 5.16 -3.77 -0.07
C GLU A 167 6.61 -3.32 -0.33
N ILE A 168 7.13 -2.33 0.40
CA ILE A 168 8.55 -1.92 0.30
C ILE A 168 9.48 -3.09 0.66
N TYR A 169 9.15 -3.81 1.74
CA TYR A 169 9.93 -4.93 2.26
C TYR A 169 9.97 -6.12 1.31
N ASN A 170 8.87 -6.40 0.60
CA ASN A 170 8.76 -7.56 -0.29
C ASN A 170 9.10 -7.27 -1.76
N ALA A 171 9.29 -6.00 -2.12
CA ALA A 171 9.55 -5.59 -3.50
C ALA A 171 10.96 -5.93 -3.99
N ARG A 172 11.08 -6.02 -5.32
CA ARG A 172 12.35 -6.14 -6.03
C ARG A 172 12.57 -4.88 -6.86
N TYR A 173 13.75 -4.29 -6.78
CA TYR A 173 14.04 -3.01 -7.41
C TYR A 173 15.06 -3.16 -8.53
N LEU A 174 15.07 -2.20 -9.44
CA LEU A 174 16.18 -1.97 -10.34
C LEU A 174 17.11 -0.92 -9.72
N MET A 175 18.39 -1.25 -9.58
CA MET A 175 19.44 -0.30 -9.22
C MET A 175 20.31 -0.02 -10.44
N PRO A 176 20.54 1.26 -10.80
CA PRO A 176 21.35 1.61 -11.95
C PRO A 176 22.83 1.35 -11.68
N PHE A 177 23.55 0.88 -12.68
CA PHE A 177 25.02 0.84 -12.68
C PHE A 177 25.57 1.09 -14.08
N ASP A 178 26.81 1.57 -14.16
CA ASP A 178 27.52 1.74 -15.42
C ASP A 178 28.16 0.40 -15.86
N PRO A 179 27.67 -0.25 -16.92
CA PRO A 179 28.20 -1.55 -17.35
C PRO A 179 29.57 -1.45 -18.01
N THR A 180 30.02 -0.26 -18.45
CA THR A 180 31.32 -0.10 -19.13
C THR A 180 32.51 -0.37 -18.21
N GLN A 181 32.28 -0.38 -16.90
CA GLN A 181 33.28 -0.66 -15.87
C GLN A 181 33.33 -2.14 -15.48
N LEU A 182 32.40 -2.96 -15.98
CA LEU A 182 32.44 -4.41 -15.79
C LEU A 182 33.45 -5.01 -16.78
N LYS A 183 34.59 -5.47 -16.26
CA LYS A 183 35.47 -6.39 -17.01
C LYS A 183 34.81 -7.76 -17.06
N ALA A 184 33.93 -7.98 -18.02
CA ALA A 184 33.35 -9.28 -18.27
C ALA A 184 34.39 -10.21 -18.90
N ASN A 185 35.03 -11.06 -18.10
CA ASN A 185 35.70 -12.24 -18.63
C ASN A 185 34.65 -13.33 -18.89
N PRO A 186 34.66 -14.01 -20.06
CA PRO A 186 33.72 -15.09 -20.38
C PRO A 186 33.67 -16.20 -19.32
N GLU A 187 34.78 -16.43 -18.63
CA GLU A 187 34.93 -17.41 -17.55
C GLU A 187 34.14 -17.05 -16.26
N ASN A 188 33.68 -15.81 -16.14
CA ASN A 188 32.87 -15.34 -15.01
C ASN A 188 31.37 -15.51 -15.26
N MET A 189 30.93 -16.03 -16.42
CA MET A 189 29.53 -16.36 -16.66
C MET A 189 29.25 -17.79 -16.19
N VAL A 190 28.49 -17.93 -15.10
CA VAL A 190 27.97 -19.21 -14.63
C VAL A 190 26.46 -19.13 -14.66
N ASP A 191 25.82 -19.99 -15.48
CA ASP A 191 24.36 -20.08 -15.59
C ASP A 191 23.67 -18.73 -15.93
N GLY A 192 24.25 -17.97 -16.87
CA GLY A 192 23.74 -16.66 -17.28
C GLY A 192 23.94 -15.53 -16.25
N LYS A 193 24.57 -15.81 -15.11
CA LYS A 193 24.94 -14.81 -14.10
C LYS A 193 26.40 -14.41 -14.25
N LEU A 194 26.66 -13.10 -14.29
CA LEU A 194 28.02 -12.57 -14.21
C LEU A 194 28.49 -12.67 -12.76
N VAL A 195 29.35 -13.65 -12.46
CA VAL A 195 30.04 -13.79 -11.17
C VAL A 195 31.13 -12.74 -11.11
N VAL A 196 30.79 -11.59 -10.53
CA VAL A 196 31.75 -10.51 -10.28
C VAL A 196 32.73 -10.98 -9.21
N LYS A 197 33.96 -11.34 -9.59
CA LYS A 197 35.04 -11.64 -8.63
C LYS A 197 35.31 -10.41 -7.75
N ASP A 198 35.63 -10.65 -6.47
CA ASP A 198 35.75 -9.76 -5.29
C ASP A 198 36.44 -8.38 -5.41
N LYS A 199 36.88 -7.94 -6.60
CA LYS A 199 37.57 -6.65 -6.80
C LYS A 199 37.03 -5.79 -7.94
N SER A 200 35.89 -6.12 -8.54
CA SER A 200 35.32 -5.27 -9.59
C SER A 200 34.53 -4.12 -8.94
N GLN A 201 35.08 -2.92 -9.00
CA GLN A 201 34.38 -1.70 -8.58
C GLN A 201 33.54 -1.20 -9.75
N PHE A 202 32.21 -1.14 -9.57
CA PHE A 202 31.32 -0.46 -10.51
C PHE A 202 30.77 0.81 -9.88
N LYS A 203 30.71 1.90 -10.64
CA LYS A 203 30.14 3.16 -10.18
C LYS A 203 28.61 3.09 -10.21
N ILE A 204 28.00 3.28 -9.06
CA ILE A 204 26.56 3.49 -8.93
C ILE A 204 26.30 5.00 -9.02
N PRO A 205 25.49 5.48 -9.97
CA PRO A 205 25.19 6.90 -10.08
C PRO A 205 24.28 7.35 -8.93
N LEU A 206 24.61 8.49 -8.33
CA LEU A 206 23.82 9.15 -7.30
C LEU A 206 22.90 10.19 -7.94
N ILE A 207 21.78 10.47 -7.28
CA ILE A 207 20.93 11.62 -7.57
C ILE A 207 21.04 12.65 -6.46
N THR A 208 21.18 13.91 -6.84
CA THR A 208 21.31 15.04 -5.90
C THR A 208 20.00 15.82 -5.85
N ASN A 209 19.49 16.07 -4.65
CA ASN A 209 18.29 16.89 -4.47
C ASN A 209 18.61 18.40 -4.47
N ALA A 210 17.58 19.25 -4.35
CA ALA A 210 17.75 20.71 -4.32
C ALA A 210 18.59 21.21 -3.13
N ASP A 211 18.65 20.47 -2.04
CA ASP A 211 19.46 20.79 -0.85
C ASP A 211 20.92 20.30 -0.96
N GLY A 212 21.31 19.73 -2.11
CA GLY A 212 22.66 19.19 -2.31
C GLY A 212 22.91 17.81 -1.66
N LYS A 213 21.87 17.15 -1.14
CA LYS A 213 21.96 15.79 -0.58
C LYS A 213 21.97 14.74 -1.67
N ASN A 214 22.79 13.71 -1.50
CA ASN A 214 22.98 12.64 -2.47
C ASN A 214 22.31 11.34 -2.03
N PHE A 215 21.60 10.70 -2.95
CA PHE A 215 20.87 9.46 -2.70
C PHE A 215 21.17 8.42 -3.78
N PHE A 216 21.14 7.15 -3.39
CA PHE A 216 21.10 6.05 -4.35
C PHE A 216 19.68 5.86 -4.89
N ALA A 217 19.52 5.76 -6.21
CA ALA A 217 18.20 5.65 -6.85
C ALA A 217 17.79 4.19 -7.09
N PHE A 218 16.56 3.86 -6.70
CA PHE A 218 15.96 2.54 -6.82
C PHE A 218 14.63 2.68 -7.58
N PHE A 219 14.35 1.75 -8.49
CA PHE A 219 13.18 1.86 -9.36
C PHE A 219 12.26 0.65 -9.24
N THR A 220 10.96 0.90 -9.15
CA THR A 220 9.94 -0.15 -9.06
C THR A 220 9.73 -0.89 -10.38
N ASP A 221 10.21 -0.31 -11.49
CA ASP A 221 10.14 -0.90 -12.83
C ASP A 221 11.04 -0.15 -13.83
N TRP A 222 11.09 -0.67 -15.06
CA TRP A 222 11.92 -0.13 -16.13
C TRP A 222 11.50 1.24 -16.68
N ILE A 223 10.23 1.65 -16.58
CA ILE A 223 9.83 2.98 -17.08
C ILE A 223 10.30 4.05 -16.09
N GLU A 224 10.15 3.82 -14.79
CA GLU A 224 10.72 4.70 -13.76
C GLU A 224 12.26 4.80 -13.90
N PHE A 225 12.92 3.67 -14.16
CA PHE A 225 14.35 3.64 -14.47
C PHE A 225 14.69 4.51 -15.69
N ARG A 226 13.89 4.47 -16.77
CA ARG A 226 14.15 5.23 -18.00
C ARG A 226 13.87 6.72 -17.87
N LYS A 227 13.07 7.16 -16.89
CA LYS A 227 12.96 8.58 -16.53
C LYS A 227 14.29 9.12 -16.02
N PHE A 228 15.04 8.30 -15.28
CA PHE A 228 16.39 8.60 -14.80
C PHE A 228 17.46 8.46 -15.89
N ASP A 229 17.48 7.33 -16.60
CA ASP A 229 18.43 7.07 -17.68
C ASP A 229 17.82 7.30 -19.07
N LYS A 230 17.56 8.57 -19.40
CA LYS A 230 16.97 8.95 -20.70
C LYS A 230 17.85 8.56 -21.89
N GLN A 231 19.17 8.48 -21.67
CA GLN A 231 20.14 8.15 -22.72
C GLN A 231 20.35 6.63 -22.90
N LYS A 232 19.71 5.79 -22.07
CA LYS A 232 19.80 4.32 -22.10
C LYS A 232 21.24 3.80 -22.00
N LYS A 233 22.07 4.46 -21.18
CA LYS A 233 23.49 4.11 -20.99
C LYS A 233 23.71 3.18 -19.80
N LEU A 234 22.75 3.11 -18.89
CA LEU A 234 22.87 2.39 -17.63
C LEU A 234 22.15 1.04 -17.71
N SER A 235 22.73 0.08 -17.01
CA SER A 235 22.14 -1.24 -16.79
C SER A 235 21.46 -1.28 -15.42
N GLY A 236 20.47 -2.15 -15.27
CA GLY A 236 19.74 -2.34 -14.02
C GLY A 236 20.13 -3.66 -13.35
N ASN A 237 20.56 -3.59 -12.10
CA ASN A 237 20.72 -4.78 -11.26
C ASN A 237 19.43 -5.02 -10.46
N ILE A 238 19.02 -6.28 -10.30
CA ILE A 238 17.85 -6.63 -9.49
C ILE A 238 18.30 -6.83 -8.05
N ILE A 239 17.64 -6.13 -7.14
CA ILE A 239 18.03 -6.03 -5.73
C ILE A 239 16.79 -6.01 -4.82
N GLY A 240 16.96 -6.32 -3.54
CA GLY A 240 15.87 -6.43 -2.56
C GLY A 240 15.98 -5.45 -1.40
N PHE A 241 15.19 -5.73 -0.34
CA PHE A 241 15.16 -4.88 0.86
C PHE A 241 16.49 -4.85 1.64
N GLU A 242 17.23 -5.94 1.69
CA GLU A 242 18.56 -5.95 2.33
C GLU A 242 19.56 -5.01 1.63
N ASP A 243 19.47 -4.89 0.30
CA ASP A 243 20.28 -3.93 -0.45
C ASP A 243 19.84 -2.49 -0.14
N LEU A 244 18.52 -2.20 -0.13
CA LEU A 244 17.99 -0.91 0.33
C LEU A 244 18.54 -0.54 1.72
N LYS A 245 18.56 -1.50 2.65
CA LYS A 245 19.10 -1.33 4.00
C LYS A 245 20.61 -1.11 4.04
N TYR A 246 21.36 -1.75 3.15
CA TYR A 246 22.79 -1.49 3.03
C TYR A 246 23.06 -0.06 2.53
N PHE A 247 22.36 0.35 1.47
CA PHE A 247 22.57 1.66 0.84
C PHE A 247 21.97 2.82 1.63
N SER A 248 20.96 2.60 2.46
CA SER A 248 20.37 3.65 3.31
C SER A 248 21.34 4.20 4.36
N LYS A 249 22.41 3.45 4.67
CA LYS A 249 23.50 3.83 5.59
C LYS A 249 24.63 4.60 4.91
N LYS A 250 24.52 4.84 3.60
CA LYS A 250 25.53 5.49 2.77
C LYS A 250 25.00 6.82 2.27
N GLU A 251 25.89 7.79 2.06
CA GLU A 251 25.53 9.15 1.64
C GLU A 251 24.39 9.73 2.51
N ASN A 252 23.27 10.14 1.91
CA ASN A 252 22.07 10.58 2.63
C ASN A 252 20.92 9.56 2.59
N GLY A 253 21.19 8.35 2.10
CA GLY A 253 20.23 7.25 2.02
C GLY A 253 19.85 6.86 0.60
N VAL A 254 18.63 6.33 0.44
CA VAL A 254 18.10 5.88 -0.84
C VAL A 254 16.85 6.66 -1.22
N VAL A 255 16.54 6.68 -2.52
CA VAL A 255 15.30 7.23 -3.05
C VAL A 255 14.67 6.23 -4.02
N ILE A 256 13.39 5.92 -3.78
CA ILE A 256 12.58 5.07 -4.66
C ILE A 256 11.78 5.97 -5.60
N ASN A 257 11.90 5.72 -6.91
CA ASN A 257 11.22 6.44 -7.99
C ASN A 257 11.36 7.99 -7.85
N PRO A 258 12.56 8.55 -8.00
CA PRO A 258 12.81 9.99 -7.79
C PRO A 258 11.99 10.93 -8.71
N PHE A 259 11.49 10.43 -9.84
CA PHE A 259 10.62 11.18 -10.77
C PHE A 259 9.16 10.71 -10.75
N GLY A 260 8.79 9.93 -9.73
CA GLY A 260 7.45 9.46 -9.42
C GLY A 260 6.99 10.01 -8.07
N PHE A 261 6.59 9.12 -7.16
CA PHE A 261 6.23 9.47 -5.78
C PHE A 261 7.43 9.89 -4.90
N ASN A 262 8.67 9.70 -5.37
CA ASN A 262 9.90 10.21 -4.74
C ASN A 262 10.03 9.89 -3.23
N LEU A 263 10.04 8.60 -2.89
CA LEU A 263 10.15 8.15 -1.49
C LEU A 263 11.61 8.10 -1.05
N ILE A 264 12.00 9.02 -0.18
CA ILE A 264 13.34 9.05 0.43
C ILE A 264 13.33 8.20 1.70
N LEU A 265 14.30 7.27 1.81
CA LEU A 265 14.47 6.39 2.95
C LEU A 265 15.91 6.51 3.48
N ASP A 266 16.06 6.96 4.72
CA ASP A 266 17.31 6.92 5.46
C ASP A 266 17.39 5.64 6.32
N GLU A 267 18.50 5.47 7.06
CA GLU A 267 18.68 4.30 7.93
C GLU A 267 17.55 4.17 8.97
N ASN A 268 17.06 5.29 9.52
CA ASN A 268 15.99 5.28 10.52
C ASN A 268 14.68 4.76 9.92
N MET A 269 14.29 5.25 8.74
CA MET A 269 13.07 4.82 8.09
C MET A 269 13.12 3.35 7.68
N ILE A 270 14.27 2.87 7.19
CA ILE A 270 14.46 1.44 6.90
C ILE A 270 14.29 0.59 8.17
N ASN A 271 14.86 1.01 9.29
CA ASN A 271 14.70 0.29 10.56
C ASN A 271 13.24 0.27 11.04
N ILE A 272 12.50 1.37 10.83
CA ILE A 272 11.05 1.42 11.12
C ILE A 272 10.29 0.42 10.23
N ILE A 273 10.53 0.43 8.91
CA ILE A 273 9.90 -0.50 7.96
C ILE A 273 10.17 -1.95 8.37
N GLU A 274 11.43 -2.30 8.62
CA GLU A 274 11.81 -3.65 9.04
C GLU A 274 11.13 -4.03 10.36
N SER A 275 11.04 -3.11 11.32
CA SER A 275 10.41 -3.36 12.62
C SER A 275 8.90 -3.58 12.50
N VAL A 276 8.22 -2.78 11.68
CA VAL A 276 6.78 -2.93 11.39
C VAL A 276 6.50 -4.27 10.73
N VAL A 277 7.26 -4.62 9.69
CA VAL A 277 7.02 -5.85 8.91
C VAL A 277 7.42 -7.11 9.67
N SER A 278 8.51 -7.09 10.44
CA SER A 278 8.95 -8.23 11.25
C SER A 278 8.16 -8.41 12.55
N GLY A 279 7.16 -7.56 12.82
CA GLY A 279 6.44 -7.55 14.10
C GLY A 279 7.34 -7.20 15.31
N LYS A 280 8.52 -6.63 15.04
CA LYS A 280 9.49 -6.11 16.02
C LYS A 280 9.28 -4.63 16.31
N GLN A 281 8.11 -4.06 16.01
CA GLN A 281 7.73 -2.85 16.74
C GLN A 281 7.85 -3.21 18.21
N ASP A 282 8.71 -2.47 18.92
CA ASP A 282 8.57 -2.33 20.35
C ASP A 282 7.10 -1.97 20.56
N VAL A 283 6.33 -2.95 21.03
CA VAL A 283 5.04 -2.68 21.62
C VAL A 283 5.42 -1.76 22.78
N ASN A 284 5.29 -0.45 22.60
CA ASN A 284 5.38 0.49 23.69
C ASN A 284 4.18 0.19 24.58
N ILE A 285 4.36 -0.78 25.48
CA ILE A 285 3.44 -1.08 26.57
C ILE A 285 3.63 0.06 27.56
N GLU A 286 3.02 1.20 27.26
CA GLU A 286 2.96 2.30 28.20
C GLU A 286 2.04 1.88 29.34
N LYS A 287 2.60 1.76 30.54
CA LYS A 287 1.80 1.53 31.75
C LYS A 287 1.05 2.82 32.09
N LEU A 288 -0.15 2.96 31.53
CA LEU A 288 -1.03 4.06 31.87
C LEU A 288 -1.67 3.79 33.24
N THR A 289 -1.47 4.71 34.18
CA THR A 289 -2.23 4.72 35.44
C THR A 289 -3.45 5.60 35.23
N VAL A 290 -4.64 5.02 35.28
CA VAL A 290 -5.90 5.75 35.14
C VAL A 290 -6.22 6.42 36.48
N GLU A 291 -6.34 7.75 36.50
CA GLU A 291 -6.74 8.51 37.69
C GLU A 291 -8.23 8.25 38.01
N LYS A 292 -8.59 8.29 39.30
CA LYS A 292 -9.92 7.90 39.81
C LYS A 292 -11.11 8.62 39.16
N ASP A 293 -10.90 9.81 38.60
CA ASP A 293 -11.97 10.63 38.02
C ASP A 293 -12.06 10.55 36.48
N THR A 294 -11.30 9.65 35.86
CA THR A 294 -11.34 9.44 34.40
C THR A 294 -12.66 8.79 33.98
N LYS A 295 -13.48 9.50 33.20
CA LYS A 295 -14.71 8.96 32.63
C LYS A 295 -14.41 8.23 31.32
N VAL A 296 -14.80 6.97 31.22
CA VAL A 296 -14.73 6.17 29.99
C VAL A 296 -16.10 5.56 29.69
N MET A 297 -16.42 5.39 28.40
CA MET A 297 -17.61 4.67 27.96
C MET A 297 -17.19 3.28 27.48
N LEU A 298 -17.93 2.25 27.88
CA LEU A 298 -17.72 0.86 27.47
C LEU A 298 -18.93 0.37 26.69
N GLY A 299 -18.69 -0.32 25.60
CA GLY A 299 -19.73 -0.91 24.77
C GLY A 299 -19.29 -2.22 24.12
N ASP A 300 -20.25 -2.93 23.56
CA ASP A 300 -19.97 -4.03 22.65
C ASP A 300 -19.76 -3.50 21.24
N PRO A 301 -18.81 -4.05 20.48
CA PRO A 301 -18.63 -3.65 19.09
C PRO A 301 -19.88 -3.98 18.27
N LYS A 302 -20.32 -3.04 17.43
CA LYS A 302 -21.47 -3.23 16.52
C LYS A 302 -21.25 -4.41 15.58
N GLU A 303 -20.02 -4.60 15.13
CA GLU A 303 -19.57 -5.74 14.34
C GLU A 303 -18.43 -6.43 15.07
N LYS A 304 -18.55 -7.74 15.28
CA LYS A 304 -17.54 -8.53 15.99
C LYS A 304 -16.29 -8.66 15.11
N PRO A 305 -15.09 -8.25 15.57
CA PRO A 305 -13.89 -8.31 14.74
C PRO A 305 -13.33 -9.74 14.72
N GLU A 306 -13.83 -10.56 13.80
CA GLU A 306 -13.53 -12.00 13.75
C GLU A 306 -12.04 -12.31 13.60
N GLU A 307 -11.35 -11.65 12.65
CA GLU A 307 -9.92 -11.86 12.41
C GLU A 307 -9.06 -11.50 13.64
N LEU A 308 -9.42 -10.43 14.34
CA LEU A 308 -8.76 -9.99 15.57
C LEU A 308 -8.94 -11.03 16.68
N ILE A 309 -10.17 -11.51 16.87
CA ILE A 309 -10.50 -12.52 17.86
C ILE A 309 -9.79 -13.84 17.56
N GLU A 310 -9.74 -14.24 16.29
CA GLU A 310 -9.08 -15.48 15.87
C GLU A 310 -7.57 -15.40 16.11
N ALA A 311 -6.93 -14.29 15.70
CA ALA A 311 -5.51 -14.07 15.90
C ALA A 311 -5.12 -14.05 17.39
N ILE A 312 -5.93 -13.38 18.22
CA ILE A 312 -5.72 -13.37 19.67
C ILE A 312 -5.94 -14.77 20.26
N SER A 313 -7.00 -15.48 19.87
CA SER A 313 -7.28 -16.82 20.40
C SER A 313 -6.15 -17.81 20.11
N LYS A 314 -5.61 -17.81 18.89
CA LYS A 314 -4.43 -18.62 18.52
C LYS A 314 -3.18 -18.27 19.34
N CYS A 315 -3.05 -17.01 19.74
CA CYS A 315 -1.99 -16.59 20.65
C CYS A 315 -2.25 -17.17 22.06
N LEU A 316 -3.45 -16.96 22.61
CA LEU A 316 -3.82 -17.37 23.96
C LEU A 316 -3.77 -18.88 24.18
N GLU A 317 -3.99 -19.70 23.14
CA GLU A 317 -3.83 -21.16 23.19
C GLU A 317 -2.41 -21.61 23.60
N LYS A 318 -1.40 -20.76 23.41
CA LYS A 318 0.00 -21.03 23.79
C LYS A 318 0.30 -20.64 25.24
N HIS A 319 -0.64 -19.99 25.93
CA HIS A 319 -0.48 -19.44 27.27
C HIS A 319 -1.41 -20.17 28.25
N ASN A 320 -0.88 -21.21 28.90
CA ASN A 320 -1.61 -22.03 29.88
C ASN A 320 -2.05 -21.23 31.12
N GLU A 321 -1.40 -20.10 31.37
CA GLU A 321 -1.71 -19.21 32.49
C GLU A 321 -2.99 -18.39 32.27
N VAL A 322 -3.53 -18.33 31.05
CA VAL A 322 -4.75 -17.59 30.70
C VAL A 322 -5.99 -18.46 30.87
N LYS A 323 -6.95 -17.99 31.67
CA LYS A 323 -8.23 -18.67 31.93
C LYS A 323 -9.32 -18.23 30.97
N SER A 324 -9.43 -16.92 30.73
CA SER A 324 -10.43 -16.36 29.82
C SER A 324 -10.04 -14.97 29.31
N ALA A 325 -10.58 -14.58 28.16
CA ALA A 325 -10.42 -13.23 27.62
C ALA A 325 -11.73 -12.68 27.03
N TYR A 326 -11.91 -11.38 27.20
CA TYR A 326 -13.09 -10.61 26.81
C TYR A 326 -12.67 -9.41 25.97
N LEU A 327 -13.49 -9.04 24.99
CA LEU A 327 -13.26 -7.90 24.12
C LEU A 327 -14.42 -6.91 24.26
N LYS A 328 -14.09 -5.64 24.49
CA LYS A 328 -15.03 -4.51 24.51
C LYS A 328 -14.51 -3.38 23.63
N LEU A 329 -15.41 -2.47 23.28
CA LEU A 329 -15.05 -1.16 22.75
C LEU A 329 -14.98 -0.18 23.92
N MET A 330 -13.90 0.60 23.98
CA MET A 330 -13.76 1.69 24.93
C MET A 330 -13.71 3.02 24.18
N VAL A 331 -14.41 4.03 24.70
CA VAL A 331 -14.29 5.41 24.25
C VAL A 331 -13.79 6.24 25.42
N LYS A 332 -12.64 6.89 25.22
CA LYS A 332 -12.05 7.84 26.16
C LYS A 332 -11.65 9.08 25.39
N ASP A 333 -12.09 10.26 25.84
CA ASP A 333 -11.76 11.55 25.21
C ASP A 333 -12.03 11.58 23.68
N ASN A 334 -13.18 11.01 23.27
CA ASN A 334 -13.58 10.80 21.87
C ASN A 334 -12.67 9.90 21.02
N VAL A 335 -11.75 9.14 21.63
CA VAL A 335 -10.91 8.14 20.97
C VAL A 335 -11.46 6.75 21.25
N GLU A 336 -11.70 5.98 20.18
CA GLU A 336 -12.12 4.58 20.25
C GLU A 336 -10.90 3.63 20.32
N SER A 337 -10.96 2.67 21.22
CA SER A 337 -9.98 1.58 21.34
C SER A 337 -10.64 0.24 21.62
N TRP A 338 -9.92 -0.84 21.32
CA TRP A 338 -10.24 -2.19 21.76
C TRP A 338 -9.78 -2.38 23.20
N LEU A 339 -10.69 -2.75 24.10
CA LEU A 339 -10.35 -3.11 25.48
C LEU A 339 -10.36 -4.64 25.62
N LEU A 340 -9.19 -5.21 25.89
CA LEU A 340 -9.00 -6.61 26.24
C LEU A 340 -8.94 -6.77 27.77
N VAL A 341 -9.94 -7.45 28.32
CA VAL A 341 -9.94 -7.88 29.72
C VAL A 341 -9.52 -9.34 29.76
N ILE A 342 -8.41 -9.64 30.43
CA ILE A 342 -7.79 -10.96 30.43
C ILE A 342 -7.70 -11.49 31.86
N ASP A 343 -8.24 -12.68 32.09
CA ASP A 343 -8.08 -13.43 33.33
C ASP A 343 -6.90 -14.39 33.20
N PHE A 344 -5.82 -14.13 33.94
CA PHE A 344 -4.60 -14.93 33.89
C PHE A 344 -3.80 -14.86 35.20
N GLU A 345 -2.94 -15.85 35.43
CA GLU A 345 -1.97 -15.87 36.53
C GLU A 345 -0.55 -15.52 36.03
N GLY A 346 0.29 -14.89 36.86
CA GLY A 346 1.67 -14.54 36.47
C GLY A 346 1.91 -13.10 35.99
N GLU A 347 3.04 -12.89 35.28
CA GLU A 347 3.56 -11.58 34.88
C GLU A 347 2.82 -10.96 33.69
N LYS A 348 2.51 -9.66 33.78
CA LYS A 348 1.64 -8.98 32.82
C LYS A 348 2.31 -8.62 31.49
N ASN A 349 3.58 -8.22 31.53
CA ASN A 349 4.20 -7.54 30.39
C ASN A 349 4.50 -8.49 29.23
N ALA A 350 4.92 -9.73 29.52
CA ALA A 350 5.19 -10.73 28.49
C ALA A 350 3.91 -11.12 27.72
N LEU A 351 2.85 -11.50 28.45
CA LEU A 351 1.57 -11.89 27.87
C LEU A 351 0.95 -10.77 27.02
N PHE A 352 0.93 -9.53 27.52
CA PHE A 352 0.35 -8.40 26.77
C PHE A 352 1.15 -8.09 25.50
N GLY A 353 2.48 -8.23 25.54
CA GLY A 353 3.33 -8.06 24.37
C GLY A 353 3.01 -9.07 23.27
N ASP A 354 2.83 -10.35 23.62
CA ASP A 354 2.55 -11.41 22.66
C ASP A 354 1.15 -11.27 22.04
N ILE A 355 0.16 -10.89 22.85
CA ILE A 355 -1.18 -10.60 22.36
C ILE A 355 -1.17 -9.37 21.45
N ALA A 356 -0.48 -8.29 21.84
CA ALA A 356 -0.39 -7.07 21.03
C ALA A 356 0.22 -7.34 19.64
N LYS A 357 1.31 -8.13 19.57
CA LYS A 357 1.92 -8.55 18.31
C LYS A 357 0.96 -9.32 17.42
N SER A 358 0.20 -10.25 18.01
CA SER A 358 -0.75 -11.08 17.29
C SER A 358 -1.96 -10.28 16.79
N ALA A 359 -2.33 -9.24 17.53
CA ALA A 359 -3.53 -8.45 17.29
C ALA A 359 -3.31 -7.23 16.38
N LEU A 360 -2.07 -6.76 16.24
CA LEU A 360 -1.74 -5.46 15.61
C LEU A 360 -2.30 -5.34 14.19
N ALA A 361 -2.09 -6.36 13.35
CA ALA A 361 -2.51 -6.39 11.95
C ALA A 361 -4.04 -6.37 11.77
N TYR A 362 -4.80 -6.77 12.79
CA TYR A 362 -6.26 -6.94 12.74
C TYR A 362 -7.02 -5.90 13.56
N SER A 363 -6.31 -4.95 14.17
CA SER A 363 -6.87 -3.92 15.05
C SER A 363 -7.76 -2.90 14.32
N LYS A 364 -7.74 -2.87 12.99
CA LYS A 364 -8.44 -1.88 12.13
C LYS A 364 -8.15 -0.43 12.56
N GLY A 365 -6.90 -0.15 12.93
CA GLY A 365 -6.41 1.17 13.30
C GLY A 365 -6.80 1.66 14.70
N LYS A 366 -7.51 0.85 15.50
CA LYS A 366 -7.81 1.15 16.91
C LYS A 366 -6.66 0.72 17.82
N ASN A 367 -6.39 1.49 18.86
CA ASN A 367 -5.49 1.06 19.93
C ASN A 367 -6.04 -0.19 20.63
N ILE A 368 -5.15 -0.99 21.22
CA ILE A 368 -5.52 -2.15 22.02
C ILE A 368 -5.08 -1.91 23.46
N ASP A 369 -6.04 -1.68 24.32
CA ASP A 369 -5.87 -1.49 25.75
C ASP A 369 -6.00 -2.82 26.48
N PHE A 370 -5.10 -3.07 27.43
CA PHE A 370 -5.06 -4.32 28.20
C PHE A 370 -5.37 -4.08 29.67
N ILE A 371 -6.23 -4.91 30.24
CA ILE A 371 -6.44 -4.95 31.69
C ILE A 371 -6.52 -6.38 32.20
N LYS A 372 -5.79 -6.65 33.29
CA LYS A 372 -5.92 -7.90 34.03
C LYS A 372 -7.23 -7.89 34.82
N LEU A 373 -7.99 -8.98 34.73
CA LEU A 373 -9.20 -9.16 35.53
C LEU A 373 -8.85 -9.18 37.03
N GLY A 374 -9.49 -8.32 37.81
CA GLY A 374 -9.30 -8.26 39.26
C GLY A 374 -9.78 -6.96 39.92
N SER A 375 -9.66 -5.83 39.23
CA SER A 375 -10.17 -4.53 39.71
C SER A 375 -11.69 -4.41 39.56
N GLU A 376 -12.30 -3.53 40.33
CA GLU A 376 -13.74 -3.21 40.20
C GLU A 376 -14.10 -2.76 38.78
N PHE A 377 -13.25 -1.92 38.17
CA PHE A 377 -13.40 -1.52 36.77
C PHE A 377 -13.39 -2.72 35.81
N SER A 378 -12.42 -3.63 35.92
CA SER A 378 -12.34 -4.81 35.04
C SER A 378 -13.54 -5.75 35.19
N LYS A 379 -14.07 -5.91 36.41
CA LYS A 379 -15.27 -6.71 36.70
C LYS A 379 -16.52 -6.06 36.13
N ASN A 380 -16.64 -4.74 36.23
CA ASN A 380 -17.75 -3.99 35.65
C ASN A 380 -17.69 -3.99 34.11
N ALA A 381 -16.50 -3.92 33.52
CA ALA A 381 -16.31 -3.92 32.06
C ALA A 381 -16.83 -5.19 31.39
N ILE A 382 -16.74 -6.35 32.07
CA ILE A 382 -17.21 -7.64 31.55
C ILE A 382 -18.59 -8.04 32.07
N LYS A 383 -19.29 -7.15 32.78
CA LYS A 383 -20.62 -7.45 33.32
C LYS A 383 -21.57 -7.75 32.15
N ASN A 384 -22.15 -8.95 32.16
CA ASN A 384 -23.01 -9.48 31.09
C ASN A 384 -22.29 -9.71 29.73
N ALA A 385 -20.97 -9.90 29.73
CA ALA A 385 -20.20 -10.25 28.54
C ALA A 385 -19.81 -11.73 28.55
N GLU A 386 -19.88 -12.40 27.40
CA GLU A 386 -19.30 -13.73 27.23
C GLU A 386 -17.83 -13.62 26.81
N PRO A 387 -16.95 -14.48 27.33
CA PRO A 387 -15.56 -14.51 26.89
C PRO A 387 -15.48 -14.99 25.44
N PHE A 388 -14.63 -14.36 24.63
CA PHE A 388 -14.34 -14.87 23.29
C PHE A 388 -13.35 -16.03 23.32
N TYR A 389 -12.54 -16.10 24.38
CA TYR A 389 -11.59 -17.17 24.62
C TYR A 389 -11.78 -17.72 26.03
N LYS A 390 -11.80 -19.04 26.16
CA LYS A 390 -11.81 -19.77 27.43
C LYS A 390 -10.85 -20.94 27.29
N ALA A 391 -9.92 -21.08 28.24
CA ALA A 391 -9.02 -22.22 28.26
C ALA A 391 -9.83 -23.52 28.37
N LYS A 392 -9.35 -24.55 27.68
CA LYS A 392 -9.97 -25.89 27.66
C LYS A 392 -9.72 -26.65 28.95
#